data_AF-A0A7L4FSB5-F1
#
_entry.id   AF-A0A7L4FSB5-F1
#
_cell.length_a   1.000
_cell.length_b   1.000
_cell.length_c   1.000
_cell.angle_alpha   90.00
_cell.angle_beta   90.00
_cell.angle_gamma   90.00
#
_symmetry.space_group_name_H-M   'P 1'
#
loop_
_entity.id
_entity.type
_entity.pdbx_description
1 polymer ?
#
loop_
_entity_poly.entity_id
_entity_poly.type
_entity_poly.pdbx_seq_one_letter_code
_entity_poly.pdbx_strand_id
1 'polypeptide(L)'
;MATGDLKGSLRKIEQGLRLINYPRDVDYTVLVKGDPAAFLPIISYCFTSFSTYIAELLVKCDVELTAKSDLRFIEAIYKLLRDQFQYKPVLTKQQFLQFGFAERKMQIVCDIINCVVKKHKELSNSNKVKCLIRKKLRSFKSEVWSNCDNVLAHPSGSALNSEQNVQKKPQVERHSGNEVSGDLHPLPLPAQGGNEELCLHDDVVEVKCEQVIEDNSQIEFLKSQLADCQEKLRKIDWMEDKLHGLEEKLKGKVIIDEKDWNNLLSRILLLETELLLHSKK
;
A
#
# COMPACT_ATOMS: atom_id res chain seq x y z
N MET A 1 30.73 28.26 -13.96
CA MET A 1 30.18 27.21 -13.09
C MET A 1 30.33 25.89 -13.81
N ALA A 2 30.88 24.87 -13.17
CA ALA A 2 31.14 23.58 -13.81
C ALA A 2 29.82 22.99 -14.32
N THR A 3 29.68 22.87 -15.64
CA THR A 3 28.64 22.08 -16.29
C THR A 3 28.84 20.65 -15.80
N GLY A 4 27.98 20.16 -14.92
CA GLY A 4 28.17 18.84 -14.31
C GLY A 4 27.86 17.71 -15.29
N ASP A 5 27.90 16.48 -14.78
CA ASP A 5 27.75 15.27 -15.60
C ASP A 5 26.29 15.05 -16.03
N LEU A 6 25.92 15.73 -17.11
CA LEU A 6 24.59 15.63 -17.71
C LEU A 6 24.32 14.21 -18.24
N LYS A 7 25.34 13.53 -18.78
CA LYS A 7 25.20 12.17 -19.32
C LYS A 7 24.97 11.15 -18.21
N GLY A 8 25.68 11.29 -17.09
CA GLY A 8 25.43 10.50 -15.89
C GLY A 8 24.04 10.74 -15.31
N SER A 9 23.59 11.99 -15.26
CA SER A 9 22.25 12.37 -14.80
C SER A 9 21.15 11.77 -15.69
N LEU A 10 21.35 11.75 -17.01
CA LEU A 10 20.43 11.13 -17.96
C LEU A 10 20.29 9.62 -17.72
N ARG A 11 21.42 8.91 -17.54
CA ARG A 11 21.42 7.47 -17.23
C ARG A 11 20.69 7.16 -15.92
N LYS A 12 20.85 8.00 -14.90
CA LYS A 12 20.15 7.86 -13.62
C LYS A 12 18.65 8.04 -13.78
N ILE A 13 18.20 9.01 -14.57
CA ILE A 13 16.78 9.17 -14.90
C ILE A 13 16.24 7.94 -15.60
N GLU A 14 16.93 7.46 -16.63
CA GLU A 14 16.48 6.31 -17.42
C GLU A 14 16.32 5.06 -16.52
N GLN A 15 17.27 4.83 -15.62
CA GLN A 15 17.18 3.77 -14.63
C GLN A 15 16.02 3.99 -13.64
N GLY A 16 15.80 5.23 -13.18
CA GLY A 16 14.70 5.59 -12.30
C GLY A 16 13.33 5.36 -12.95
N LEU A 17 13.17 5.73 -14.22
CA LEU A 17 11.94 5.54 -14.99
C LEU A 17 11.61 4.06 -15.19
N ARG A 18 12.62 3.22 -15.45
CA ARG A 18 12.45 1.76 -15.49
C ARG A 18 12.01 1.21 -14.14
N LEU A 19 12.54 1.75 -13.04
CA LEU A 19 12.21 1.27 -11.71
C LEU A 19 10.74 1.55 -11.32
N ILE A 20 10.15 2.62 -11.84
CA ILE A 20 8.73 2.96 -11.64
C ILE A 20 7.80 2.47 -12.76
N ASN A 21 8.34 1.72 -13.73
CA ASN A 21 7.65 1.26 -14.94
C ASN A 21 6.89 2.40 -15.64
N TYR A 22 7.58 3.51 -15.91
CA TYR A 22 6.95 4.66 -16.53
C TYR A 22 6.41 4.30 -17.94
N PRO A 23 5.10 4.51 -18.23
CA PRO A 23 4.47 3.96 -19.42
C PRO A 23 4.59 4.84 -20.68
N ARG A 24 5.02 6.10 -20.58
CA ARG A 24 5.12 7.01 -21.73
C ARG A 24 6.55 7.08 -22.24
N ASP A 25 6.70 7.29 -23.54
CA ASP A 25 7.99 7.59 -24.13
C ASP A 25 8.50 8.96 -23.64
N VAL A 26 9.77 9.00 -23.25
CA VAL A 26 10.42 10.21 -22.73
C VAL A 26 11.36 10.77 -23.78
N ASP A 27 11.11 12.01 -24.20
CA ASP A 27 11.98 12.74 -25.11
C ASP A 27 13.26 13.21 -24.42
N TYR A 28 14.28 12.36 -24.45
CA TYR A 28 15.59 12.64 -23.85
C TYR A 28 16.27 13.90 -24.44
N THR A 29 15.96 14.27 -25.69
CA THR A 29 16.48 15.49 -26.33
C THR A 29 15.96 16.76 -25.66
N VAL A 30 14.69 16.77 -25.28
CA VAL A 30 14.01 17.88 -24.59
C VAL A 30 14.43 17.92 -23.12
N LEU A 31 14.67 16.75 -22.52
CA LEU A 31 15.19 16.62 -21.16
C LEU A 31 16.59 17.24 -21.02
N VAL A 32 17.48 16.96 -21.98
CA VAL A 32 18.85 17.51 -22.03
C VAL A 32 18.84 19.02 -22.21
N LYS A 33 17.84 19.58 -22.92
CA LYS A 33 17.63 21.04 -23.02
C LYS A 33 17.11 21.66 -21.72
N GLY A 34 16.62 20.84 -20.78
CA GLY A 34 16.11 21.32 -19.50
C GLY A 34 14.73 21.97 -19.61
N ASP A 35 13.91 21.56 -20.56
CA ASP A 35 12.53 22.03 -20.66
C ASP A 35 11.70 21.43 -19.50
N PRO A 36 11.05 22.26 -18.66
CA PRO A 36 10.17 21.77 -17.59
C PRO A 36 9.07 20.83 -18.07
N ALA A 37 8.51 21.05 -19.26
CA ALA A 37 7.34 20.31 -19.76
C ALA A 37 7.61 18.80 -19.87
N ALA A 38 8.86 18.39 -20.09
CA ALA A 38 9.24 16.98 -20.11
C ALA A 38 9.30 16.33 -18.72
N PHE A 39 9.56 17.11 -17.66
CA PHE A 39 9.69 16.59 -16.30
C PHE A 39 8.36 16.51 -15.54
N LEU A 40 7.42 17.42 -15.81
CA LEU A 40 6.13 17.48 -15.10
C LEU A 40 5.32 16.18 -15.19
N PRO A 41 5.17 15.53 -16.37
CA PRO A 41 4.41 14.29 -16.49
C PRO A 41 5.05 13.12 -15.75
N ILE A 42 6.38 13.11 -15.64
CA ILE A 42 7.13 12.10 -14.87
C ILE A 42 6.83 12.27 -13.38
N ILE A 43 6.93 13.51 -12.88
CA ILE A 43 6.65 13.84 -11.48
C ILE A 43 5.20 13.51 -11.14
N SER A 44 4.25 13.91 -11.98
CA SER A 44 2.82 13.63 -11.78
C SER A 44 2.59 12.12 -11.62
N TYR A 45 3.09 11.33 -12.56
CA TYR A 45 2.97 9.86 -12.50
C TYR A 45 3.53 9.26 -11.20
N CYS A 46 4.67 9.75 -10.71
CA CYS A 46 5.28 9.25 -9.48
C CYS A 46 4.33 9.32 -8.28
N PHE A 47 3.51 10.37 -8.18
CA PHE A 47 2.62 10.57 -7.04
C PHE A 47 1.21 10.03 -7.26
N THR A 48 0.70 10.05 -8.49
CA THR A 48 -0.70 9.68 -8.77
C THR A 48 -0.88 8.24 -9.20
N SER A 49 0.09 7.67 -9.93
CA SER A 49 -0.14 6.45 -10.71
C SER A 49 0.85 5.33 -10.41
N PHE A 50 2.05 5.63 -9.91
CA PHE A 50 3.05 4.60 -9.58
C PHE A 50 2.59 3.65 -8.47
N SER A 51 1.96 4.16 -7.41
CA SER A 51 1.55 3.34 -6.26
C SER A 51 0.28 3.88 -5.61
N THR A 52 -0.69 3.01 -5.39
CA THR A 52 -1.94 3.31 -4.66
C THR A 52 -1.68 3.89 -3.27
N TYR A 53 -0.72 3.34 -2.50
CA TYR A 53 -0.37 3.86 -1.17
C TYR A 53 0.13 5.31 -1.18
N ILE A 54 0.79 5.74 -2.27
CA ILE A 54 1.32 7.11 -2.39
C ILE A 54 0.19 8.05 -2.81
N ALA A 55 -0.71 7.60 -3.69
CA ALA A 55 -1.92 8.36 -4.02
C ALA A 55 -2.84 8.53 -2.80
N GLU A 56 -3.01 7.50 -1.97
CA GLU A 56 -3.75 7.61 -0.70
C GLU A 56 -3.07 8.57 0.28
N LEU A 57 -1.73 8.55 0.37
CA LEU A 57 -0.99 9.51 1.19
C LEU A 57 -1.24 10.95 0.72
N LEU A 58 -1.28 11.16 -0.59
CA LEU A 58 -1.57 12.46 -1.18
C LEU A 58 -2.95 12.98 -0.78
N VAL A 59 -3.97 12.11 -0.82
CA VAL A 59 -5.33 12.43 -0.37
C VAL A 59 -5.36 12.74 1.13
N LYS A 60 -4.65 11.98 1.96
CA LYS A 60 -4.55 12.26 3.41
C LYS A 60 -3.89 13.59 3.73
N CYS A 61 -2.98 14.05 2.86
CA CYS A 61 -2.32 15.33 2.99
C CYS A 61 -3.14 16.50 2.41
N ASP A 62 -4.30 16.23 1.82
CA ASP A 62 -5.16 17.22 1.16
C ASP A 62 -4.40 18.03 0.09
N VAL A 63 -3.52 17.36 -0.65
CA VAL A 63 -2.72 17.98 -1.72
C VAL A 63 -3.30 17.61 -3.09
N GLU A 64 -4.03 18.54 -3.69
CA GLU A 64 -4.54 18.36 -5.06
C GLU A 64 -3.44 18.62 -6.10
N LEU A 65 -3.04 17.56 -6.82
CA LEU A 65 -2.12 17.68 -7.96
C LEU A 65 -2.82 18.00 -9.29
N THR A 66 -4.15 18.03 -9.31
CA THR A 66 -4.99 18.40 -10.47
C THR A 66 -5.05 19.92 -10.65
N ALA A 67 -3.89 20.58 -10.64
CA ALA A 67 -3.81 22.02 -10.73
C ALA A 67 -3.99 22.51 -12.18
N LYS A 68 -4.60 23.70 -12.33
CA LYS A 68 -4.85 24.34 -13.64
C LYS A 68 -3.60 24.97 -14.29
N SER A 69 -2.46 24.99 -13.59
CA SER A 69 -1.22 25.62 -14.06
C SER A 69 0.01 24.89 -13.52
N ASP A 70 1.09 24.84 -14.30
CA ASP A 70 2.36 24.21 -13.92
C ASP A 70 2.98 24.78 -12.64
N LEU A 71 2.81 26.08 -12.41
CA LEU A 71 3.28 26.73 -11.18
C LEU A 71 2.61 26.11 -9.95
N ARG A 72 1.28 26.10 -9.90
CA ARG A 72 0.53 25.53 -8.77
C ARG A 72 0.82 24.06 -8.56
N PHE A 73 1.01 23.31 -9.65
CA PHE A 73 1.45 21.91 -9.57
C PHE A 73 2.82 21.78 -8.87
N ILE A 74 3.83 22.53 -9.30
CA ILE A 74 5.16 22.50 -8.67
C ILE A 74 5.13 22.99 -7.22
N GLU A 75 4.30 23.99 -6.90
CA GLU A 75 4.11 24.45 -5.52
C GLU A 75 3.59 23.34 -4.61
N ALA A 76 2.57 22.62 -5.06
CA ALA A 76 2.00 21.48 -4.36
C ALA A 76 3.02 20.36 -4.17
N ILE A 77 3.76 20.00 -5.22
CA ILE A 77 4.82 18.98 -5.16
C ILE A 77 5.92 19.38 -4.18
N TYR A 78 6.38 20.63 -4.21
CA TYR A 78 7.46 21.09 -3.34
C TYR A 78 7.04 21.12 -1.86
N LYS A 79 5.77 21.45 -1.59
CA LYS A 79 5.19 21.35 -0.25
C LYS A 79 5.14 19.89 0.20
N LEU A 80 4.60 19.01 -0.64
CA LEU A 80 4.52 17.57 -0.37
C LEU A 80 5.90 16.94 -0.09
N LEU A 81 6.91 17.28 -0.90
CA LEU A 81 8.27 16.78 -0.75
C LEU A 81 8.89 17.19 0.58
N ARG A 82 8.63 18.42 1.03
CA ARG A 82 9.13 18.91 2.32
C ARG A 82 8.42 18.23 3.48
N ASP A 83 7.09 18.16 3.43
CA ASP A 83 6.27 17.75 4.56
C ASP A 83 6.31 16.23 4.75
N GLN A 84 6.17 15.46 3.66
CA GLN A 84 6.05 13.99 3.73
C GLN A 84 7.37 13.25 3.48
N PHE A 85 8.22 13.80 2.62
CA PHE A 85 9.47 13.16 2.18
C PHE A 85 10.72 13.77 2.82
N GLN A 86 10.57 14.88 3.56
CA GLN A 86 11.68 15.62 4.18
C GLN A 86 12.79 16.00 3.18
N TYR A 87 12.42 16.14 1.91
CA TYR A 87 13.32 16.50 0.83
C TYR A 87 13.18 17.99 0.50
N LYS A 88 14.31 18.69 0.43
CA LYS A 88 14.37 20.09 0.03
C LYS A 88 14.94 20.20 -1.39
N PRO A 89 14.11 20.52 -2.40
CA PRO A 89 14.59 20.69 -3.77
C PRO A 89 15.67 21.78 -3.87
N VAL A 90 16.68 21.53 -4.72
CA VAL A 90 17.83 22.42 -4.92
C VAL A 90 17.47 23.67 -5.72
N LEU A 91 16.50 23.56 -6.64
CA LEU A 91 16.03 24.67 -7.47
C LEU A 91 14.78 25.30 -6.86
N THR A 92 14.61 26.62 -7.00
CA THR A 92 13.34 27.28 -6.68
C THR A 92 12.23 26.87 -7.66
N LYS A 93 10.97 27.09 -7.27
CA LYS A 93 9.79 26.81 -8.12
C LYS A 93 9.91 27.48 -9.50
N GLN A 94 10.35 28.73 -9.52
CA GLN A 94 10.52 29.52 -10.74
C GLN A 94 11.71 28.99 -11.58
N GLN A 95 12.83 28.68 -10.96
CA GLN A 95 13.99 28.10 -11.67
C GLN A 95 13.67 26.72 -12.26
N PHE A 96 12.81 25.94 -11.60
CA PHE A 96 12.35 24.66 -12.15
C PHE A 96 11.53 24.86 -13.43
N LEU A 97 10.71 25.91 -13.50
CA LEU A 97 9.85 26.22 -14.64
C LEU A 97 10.54 27.06 -15.74
N GLN A 98 11.74 27.56 -15.49
CA GLN A 98 12.54 28.25 -16.51
C GLN A 98 13.26 27.25 -17.40
N PHE A 99 13.42 27.52 -18.69
CA PHE A 99 14.27 26.70 -19.55
C PHE A 99 15.72 26.66 -19.05
N GLY A 100 16.36 25.49 -19.14
CA GLY A 100 17.72 25.25 -18.67
C GLY A 100 17.78 24.47 -17.35
N PHE A 101 18.87 24.61 -16.60
CA PHE A 101 19.15 23.85 -15.36
C PHE A 101 18.96 22.33 -15.49
N ALA A 102 19.19 21.78 -16.69
CA ALA A 102 18.82 20.41 -17.05
C ALA A 102 19.33 19.38 -16.03
N GLU A 103 20.61 19.41 -15.72
CA GLU A 103 21.23 18.50 -14.74
C GLU A 103 20.55 18.54 -13.37
N ARG A 104 20.28 19.75 -12.85
CA ARG A 104 19.66 19.92 -11.52
C ARG A 104 18.21 19.47 -11.52
N LYS A 105 17.46 19.70 -12.62
CA LYS A 105 16.10 19.17 -12.77
C LYS A 105 16.11 17.65 -12.86
N MET A 106 17.05 17.08 -13.61
CA MET A 106 17.20 15.63 -13.71
C MET A 106 17.49 15.02 -12.33
N GLN A 107 18.36 15.65 -11.55
CA GLN A 107 18.67 15.22 -10.19
C GLN A 107 17.45 15.30 -9.28
N ILE A 108 16.69 16.40 -9.31
CA ILE A 108 15.44 16.53 -8.54
C ILE A 108 14.47 15.40 -8.89
N VAL A 109 14.26 15.10 -10.17
CA VAL A 109 13.36 14.02 -10.58
C VAL A 109 13.88 12.64 -10.15
N CYS A 110 15.19 12.38 -10.26
CA CYS A 110 15.78 11.15 -9.72
C CYS A 110 15.54 11.00 -8.21
N ASP A 111 15.74 12.09 -7.46
CA ASP A 111 15.53 12.11 -6.02
C ASP A 111 14.06 11.85 -5.67
N ILE A 112 13.12 12.48 -6.40
CA ILE A 112 11.68 12.24 -6.27
C ILE A 112 11.35 10.76 -6.47
N ILE A 113 11.86 10.15 -7.55
CA ILE A 113 11.65 8.72 -7.85
C ILE A 113 12.13 7.86 -6.68
N ASN A 114 13.35 8.10 -6.19
CA ASN A 114 13.92 7.34 -5.08
C ASN A 114 13.12 7.52 -3.78
N CYS A 115 12.71 8.76 -3.49
CA CYS A 115 11.87 9.10 -2.34
C CYS A 115 10.53 8.37 -2.38
N VAL A 116 9.84 8.39 -3.52
CA VAL A 116 8.55 7.73 -3.72
C VAL A 116 8.67 6.22 -3.59
N VAL A 117 9.68 5.61 -4.22
CA VAL A 117 9.93 4.17 -4.15
C VAL A 117 10.26 3.73 -2.73
N LYS A 118 11.09 4.50 -2.01
CA LYS A 118 11.42 4.24 -0.61
C LYS A 118 10.15 4.29 0.26
N LYS A 119 9.34 5.35 0.13
CA LYS A 119 8.08 5.48 0.87
C LYS A 119 7.09 4.37 0.53
N HIS A 120 6.99 3.96 -0.75
CA HIS A 120 6.14 2.83 -1.13
C HIS A 120 6.55 1.55 -0.41
N LYS A 121 7.86 1.26 -0.32
CA LYS A 121 8.38 0.10 0.43
C LYS A 121 8.06 0.19 1.92
N GLU A 122 8.21 1.37 2.53
CA GLU A 122 7.86 1.60 3.94
C GLU A 122 6.36 1.35 4.21
N LEU A 123 5.48 1.94 3.39
CA LEU A 123 4.03 1.81 3.52
C LEU A 123 3.55 0.38 3.26
N SER A 124 4.05 -0.26 2.20
CA SER A 124 3.67 -1.64 1.87
C SER A 124 4.11 -2.66 2.93
N ASN A 125 5.29 -2.48 3.53
CA ASN A 125 5.77 -3.36 4.61
C ASN A 125 5.00 -3.13 5.92
N SER A 126 4.67 -1.87 6.26
CA SER A 126 3.87 -1.58 7.46
C SER A 126 2.47 -2.23 7.41
N ASN A 127 1.88 -2.35 6.20
CA ASN A 127 0.61 -3.04 5.99
C ASN A 127 0.74 -4.58 6.06
N LYS A 128 1.88 -5.15 5.63
CA LYS A 128 2.16 -6.60 5.79
C LYS A 128 2.29 -7.00 7.27
N VAL A 129 2.96 -6.18 8.09
CA VAL A 129 3.10 -6.44 9.54
C VAL A 129 1.75 -6.34 10.26
N LYS A 130 0.87 -5.40 9.88
CA LYS A 130 -0.52 -5.35 10.37
C LYS A 130 -1.36 -6.58 9.97
N CYS A 131 -1.06 -7.24 8.85
CA CYS A 131 -1.69 -8.51 8.47
C CYS A 131 -1.13 -9.72 9.22
N LEU A 132 0.17 -9.74 9.56
CA LEU A 132 0.80 -10.84 10.31
C LEU A 132 0.37 -10.86 11.79
N ILE A 133 0.11 -9.70 12.40
CA ILE A 133 -0.40 -9.62 13.77
C ILE A 133 -1.84 -10.18 13.87
N ARG A 134 -2.67 -10.02 12.83
CA ARG A 134 -4.04 -10.59 12.81
C ARG A 134 -4.11 -12.10 12.58
N LYS A 135 -3.03 -12.74 12.11
CA LYS A 135 -2.98 -14.21 11.96
C LYS A 135 -2.24 -14.93 13.10
N LYS A 136 -1.64 -14.19 14.05
CA LYS A 136 -0.92 -14.75 15.22
C LYS A 136 -1.62 -14.50 16.56
N LEU A 137 -2.95 -14.35 16.57
CA LEU A 137 -3.78 -14.36 17.79
C LEU A 137 -4.85 -15.48 17.77
N ARG A 138 -4.62 -16.54 16.99
CA ARG A 138 -5.39 -17.79 17.09
C ARG A 138 -4.51 -19.00 16.83
N SER A 139 -3.49 -19.16 17.67
CA SER A 139 -2.87 -20.45 18.02
C SER A 139 -1.63 -20.16 18.83
N PHE A 140 -1.64 -20.57 20.09
CA PHE A 140 -0.55 -21.14 20.89
C PHE A 140 -0.82 -20.85 22.36
N LYS A 141 -1.59 -21.75 22.99
CA LYS A 141 -1.38 -22.08 24.40
C LYS A 141 -0.16 -23.00 24.48
N SER A 142 0.86 -22.49 25.17
CA SER A 142 1.83 -23.12 26.07
C SER A 142 2.16 -24.61 25.89
N GLU A 143 3.46 -24.93 25.78
CA GLU A 143 4.18 -25.46 26.96
C GLU A 143 5.70 -25.26 26.84
N VAL A 144 6.29 -24.88 27.98
CA VAL A 144 7.69 -24.54 28.24
C VAL A 144 8.19 -25.50 29.33
N TRP A 145 9.35 -26.12 29.13
CA TRP A 145 10.33 -26.48 30.16
C TRP A 145 11.67 -26.71 29.45
N SER A 146 12.73 -25.91 29.67
CA SER A 146 13.73 -25.93 30.77
C SER A 146 14.41 -27.30 30.94
N ASN A 147 15.71 -27.51 31.07
CA ASN A 147 16.92 -26.67 31.19
C ASN A 147 18.16 -27.58 31.00
N CYS A 148 19.35 -26.99 30.74
CA CYS A 148 20.77 -27.43 30.91
C CYS A 148 21.16 -28.94 30.87
N ASP A 149 22.26 -29.39 30.26
CA ASP A 149 23.65 -29.03 30.55
C ASP A 149 24.66 -29.60 29.52
N ASN A 150 25.90 -29.11 29.65
CA ASN A 150 27.08 -29.15 28.77
C ASN A 150 27.68 -30.53 28.38
N VAL A 151 28.43 -30.59 27.25
CA VAL A 151 29.90 -30.84 27.17
C VAL A 151 30.36 -31.26 25.74
N LEU A 152 31.26 -30.43 25.22
CA LEU A 152 32.38 -30.59 24.25
C LEU A 152 32.75 -31.99 23.69
N ALA A 153 32.85 -32.11 22.35
CA ALA A 153 34.07 -32.43 21.56
C ALA A 153 33.77 -33.03 20.16
N HIS A 154 34.24 -32.36 19.11
CA HIS A 154 34.55 -32.92 17.77
C HIS A 154 36.03 -33.41 17.76
N PRO A 155 36.58 -34.14 16.75
CA PRO A 155 36.13 -34.28 15.36
C PRO A 155 36.36 -35.66 14.65
N SER A 156 35.85 -35.71 13.41
CA SER A 156 36.36 -36.43 12.20
C SER A 156 36.13 -37.94 12.01
N GLY A 157 35.53 -38.29 10.85
CA GLY A 157 35.88 -39.50 10.11
C GLY A 157 34.79 -40.18 9.26
N SER A 158 34.75 -39.86 7.97
CA SER A 158 34.49 -40.74 6.81
C SER A 158 33.12 -41.39 6.52
N ALA A 159 32.69 -41.11 5.29
CA ALA A 159 31.73 -41.76 4.38
C ALA A 159 31.55 -43.30 4.47
N LEU A 160 30.32 -43.79 4.21
CA LEU A 160 29.91 -44.42 2.93
C LEU A 160 28.45 -44.95 2.96
N ASN A 161 27.83 -44.80 1.79
CA ASN A 161 26.56 -45.24 1.21
C ASN A 161 25.85 -46.55 1.66
N SER A 162 24.52 -46.50 1.52
CA SER A 162 23.64 -47.43 0.74
C SER A 162 22.65 -48.36 1.46
N GLU A 163 21.44 -48.43 0.87
CA GLU A 163 20.39 -49.47 0.96
C GLU A 163 19.50 -49.48 2.22
N GLN A 164 18.18 -49.71 2.22
CA GLN A 164 17.16 -50.05 1.22
C GLN A 164 15.77 -49.84 1.87
N ASN A 165 14.79 -49.41 1.07
CA ASN A 165 13.40 -49.91 0.98
C ASN A 165 12.59 -50.24 2.27
N VAL A 166 11.44 -49.59 2.47
CA VAL A 166 10.08 -50.21 2.34
C VAL A 166 8.98 -49.24 2.79
N GLN A 167 7.95 -49.21 1.94
CA GLN A 167 6.67 -48.50 2.01
C GLN A 167 5.88 -48.75 3.32
N LYS A 168 5.08 -47.76 3.74
CA LYS A 168 3.60 -47.85 3.74
C LYS A 168 2.95 -46.55 4.21
N LYS A 169 1.91 -46.15 3.47
CA LYS A 169 0.93 -45.09 3.77
C LYS A 169 -0.37 -45.78 4.28
N PRO A 170 -1.42 -45.05 4.66
CA PRO A 170 -1.91 -44.85 6.03
C PRO A 170 -3.21 -45.65 6.33
N GLN A 171 -3.62 -45.79 7.60
CA GLN A 171 -5.01 -46.13 7.91
C GLN A 171 -5.47 -45.62 9.28
N VAL A 172 -6.65 -45.01 9.26
CA VAL A 172 -7.43 -44.46 10.38
C VAL A 172 -8.07 -45.62 11.16
N GLU A 173 -8.07 -45.53 12.49
CA GLU A 173 -8.95 -46.35 13.33
C GLU A 173 -9.65 -45.45 14.36
N ARG A 174 -10.98 -45.41 14.27
CA ARG A 174 -11.90 -44.74 15.21
C ARG A 174 -12.71 -45.84 15.87
N HIS A 175 -12.72 -45.96 17.20
CA HIS A 175 -13.85 -46.51 17.97
C HIS A 175 -13.77 -45.88 19.37
N SER A 176 -14.73 -45.04 19.80
CA SER A 176 -16.11 -45.34 20.23
C SER A 176 -16.13 -46.18 21.51
N GLY A 177 -16.69 -45.59 22.58
CA GLY A 177 -16.53 -46.01 23.97
C GLY A 177 -17.29 -47.26 24.39
N ASN A 178 -17.13 -47.59 25.67
CA ASN A 178 -18.03 -48.46 26.40
C ASN A 178 -17.96 -48.13 27.90
N GLU A 179 -19.12 -47.89 28.48
CA GLU A 179 -19.37 -47.79 29.92
C GLU A 179 -19.45 -49.20 30.54
N VAL A 180 -19.24 -49.33 31.86
CA VAL A 180 -20.14 -50.01 32.84
C VAL A 180 -19.41 -50.35 34.15
N SER A 181 -20.03 -49.88 35.24
CA SER A 181 -20.17 -50.42 36.62
C SER A 181 -18.96 -51.00 37.37
N GLY A 182 -18.76 -50.81 38.67
CA GLY A 182 -19.55 -50.25 39.76
C GLY A 182 -19.00 -50.85 41.08
N ASP A 183 -19.05 -50.15 42.22
CA ASP A 183 -19.58 -50.67 43.49
C ASP A 183 -19.53 -49.63 44.62
N LEU A 184 -20.39 -49.83 45.62
CA LEU A 184 -20.92 -48.90 46.62
C LEU A 184 -20.09 -48.78 47.93
N HIS A 185 -19.92 -47.54 48.43
CA HIS A 185 -20.01 -46.96 49.82
C HIS A 185 -19.53 -47.73 51.10
N PRO A 186 -19.33 -47.12 52.31
CA PRO A 186 -19.61 -45.74 52.76
C PRO A 186 -18.60 -45.02 53.71
N LEU A 187 -18.85 -43.69 53.85
CA LEU A 187 -18.36 -42.68 54.83
C LEU A 187 -18.31 -43.10 56.31
N PRO A 188 -17.56 -42.35 57.17
CA PRO A 188 -18.20 -41.34 58.03
C PRO A 188 -17.38 -40.06 58.33
N LEU A 189 -18.09 -38.93 58.51
CA LEU A 189 -17.61 -37.71 59.21
C LEU A 189 -18.02 -37.76 60.70
N PRO A 190 -17.26 -37.11 61.60
CA PRO A 190 -17.82 -36.01 62.42
C PRO A 190 -16.78 -34.86 62.65
N ALA A 191 -17.12 -33.57 62.50
CA ALA A 191 -17.73 -32.61 63.45
C ALA A 191 -16.77 -31.92 64.47
N GLN A 192 -16.58 -30.60 64.26
CA GLN A 192 -16.73 -29.47 65.21
C GLN A 192 -15.60 -28.98 66.16
N GLY A 193 -15.38 -27.65 66.14
CA GLY A 193 -14.69 -26.80 67.14
C GLY A 193 -13.47 -26.06 66.54
N GLY A 194 -13.22 -24.74 66.63
CA GLY A 194 -13.80 -23.59 67.33
C GLY A 194 -12.64 -22.66 67.76
N ASN A 195 -12.59 -21.39 67.26
CA ASN A 195 -11.83 -20.20 67.75
C ASN A 195 -10.27 -20.29 67.80
N GLU A 196 -9.40 -19.28 67.63
CA GLU A 196 -9.42 -17.81 67.61
C GLU A 196 -8.04 -17.25 67.12
N GLU A 197 -8.02 -15.95 66.79
CA GLU A 197 -6.89 -14.96 66.77
C GLU A 197 -6.11 -14.53 65.48
N LEU A 198 -6.37 -13.24 65.13
CA LEU A 198 -5.50 -12.10 64.69
C LEU A 198 -4.73 -12.17 63.33
N CYS A 199 -5.13 -11.40 62.29
CA CYS A 199 -4.74 -9.99 61.94
C CYS A 199 -3.34 -9.87 61.27
N LEU A 200 -3.02 -9.11 60.20
CA LEU A 200 -3.61 -8.04 59.35
C LEU A 200 -2.73 -7.93 58.08
N HIS A 201 -3.27 -7.57 56.90
CA HIS A 201 -3.00 -6.27 56.23
C HIS A 201 -3.68 -6.12 54.86
N ASP A 202 -4.27 -4.94 54.64
CA ASP A 202 -4.74 -4.32 53.40
C ASP A 202 -3.79 -4.48 52.19
N ASP A 203 -4.34 -4.63 50.99
CA ASP A 203 -4.10 -3.63 49.93
C ASP A 203 -5.18 -3.64 48.82
N VAL A 204 -5.60 -2.44 48.45
CA VAL A 204 -6.55 -2.07 47.40
C VAL A 204 -5.82 -2.07 46.06
N VAL A 205 -6.28 -2.80 45.04
CA VAL A 205 -6.00 -2.42 43.63
C VAL A 205 -7.16 -2.78 42.70
N GLU A 206 -8.10 -1.84 42.65
CA GLU A 206 -9.06 -1.58 41.57
C GLU A 206 -8.30 -1.21 40.28
N VAL A 207 -7.80 -2.17 39.50
CA VAL A 207 -7.17 -1.89 38.18
C VAL A 207 -7.55 -2.98 37.16
N LYS A 208 -8.80 -2.92 36.68
CA LYS A 208 -9.19 -3.64 35.45
C LYS A 208 -10.42 -3.09 34.70
N CYS A 209 -10.86 -1.87 35.01
CA CYS A 209 -12.02 -1.26 34.35
C CYS A 209 -11.66 -0.24 33.24
N GLU A 210 -10.50 0.42 33.26
CA GLU A 210 -10.11 1.39 32.21
C GLU A 210 -9.88 0.74 30.83
N GLN A 211 -9.13 -0.36 30.75
CA GLN A 211 -8.71 -0.95 29.46
C GLN A 211 -9.91 -1.49 28.65
N VAL A 212 -10.95 -1.97 29.32
CA VAL A 212 -12.15 -2.54 28.68
C VAL A 212 -13.04 -1.44 28.08
N ILE A 213 -13.05 -0.24 28.68
CA ILE A 213 -13.85 0.89 28.18
C ILE A 213 -13.20 1.51 26.95
N GLU A 214 -11.87 1.67 26.96
CA GLU A 214 -11.10 2.20 25.83
C GLU A 214 -11.20 1.29 24.60
N ASP A 215 -11.03 -0.03 24.78
CA ASP A 215 -11.19 -1.01 23.70
C ASP A 215 -12.63 -1.01 23.13
N ASN A 216 -13.65 -0.84 23.98
CA ASN A 216 -15.05 -0.75 23.53
C ASN A 216 -15.32 0.54 22.73
N SER A 217 -14.79 1.68 23.15
CA SER A 217 -14.92 2.95 22.42
C SER A 217 -14.27 2.88 21.03
N GLN A 218 -13.12 2.20 20.93
CA GLN A 218 -12.43 2.00 19.66
C GLN A 218 -13.20 1.03 18.75
N ILE A 219 -13.83 0.00 19.31
CA ILE A 219 -14.71 -0.90 18.57
C ILE A 219 -15.94 -0.17 18.04
N GLU A 220 -16.58 0.69 18.83
CA GLU A 220 -17.73 1.49 18.38
C GLU A 220 -17.35 2.48 17.27
N PHE A 221 -16.21 3.16 17.42
CA PHE A 221 -15.70 4.05 16.37
C PHE A 221 -15.40 3.32 15.05
N LEU A 222 -14.81 2.12 15.13
CA LEU A 222 -14.56 1.29 13.94
C LEU A 222 -15.87 0.76 13.32
N LYS A 223 -16.88 0.44 14.13
CA LYS A 223 -18.21 0.07 13.63
C LYS A 223 -18.88 1.23 12.87
N SER A 224 -18.80 2.44 13.40
CA SER A 224 -19.32 3.64 12.75
C SER A 224 -18.62 3.93 11.42
N GLN A 225 -17.29 3.83 11.38
CA GLN A 225 -16.55 3.96 10.12
C GLN A 225 -16.88 2.85 9.11
N LEU A 226 -17.08 1.62 9.58
CA LEU A 226 -17.49 0.51 8.71
C LEU A 226 -18.88 0.77 8.12
N ALA A 227 -19.82 1.28 8.93
CA ALA A 227 -21.15 1.65 8.46
C ALA A 227 -21.11 2.76 7.39
N ASP A 228 -20.31 3.81 7.60
CA ASP A 228 -20.10 4.87 6.61
C ASP A 228 -19.47 4.33 5.31
N CYS A 229 -18.48 3.43 5.42
CA CYS A 229 -17.92 2.76 4.24
C CYS A 229 -18.97 1.92 3.49
N GLN A 230 -19.83 1.21 4.22
CA GLN A 230 -20.91 0.41 3.62
C GLN A 230 -21.94 1.27 2.89
N GLU A 231 -22.29 2.44 3.44
CA GLU A 231 -23.18 3.38 2.79
C GLU A 231 -22.58 3.94 1.50
N LYS A 232 -21.30 4.35 1.55
CA LYS A 232 -20.56 4.81 0.37
C LYS A 232 -20.51 3.74 -0.72
N LEU A 233 -20.29 2.48 -0.34
CA LEU A 233 -20.30 1.37 -1.29
C LEU A 233 -21.66 1.20 -1.95
N ARG A 234 -22.75 1.21 -1.16
CA ARG A 234 -24.12 1.16 -1.71
C ARG A 234 -24.43 2.31 -2.67
N LYS A 235 -23.90 3.50 -2.39
CA LYS A 235 -24.05 4.65 -3.30
C LYS A 235 -23.31 4.44 -4.61
N ILE A 236 -22.12 3.83 -4.58
CA ILE A 236 -21.36 3.48 -5.78
C ILE A 236 -22.12 2.41 -6.58
N ASP A 237 -22.60 1.35 -5.92
CA ASP A 237 -23.41 0.30 -6.57
C ASP A 237 -24.63 0.92 -7.27
N TRP A 238 -25.34 1.84 -6.59
CA TRP A 238 -26.47 2.56 -7.18
C TRP A 238 -26.08 3.43 -8.39
N MET A 239 -24.92 4.09 -8.34
CA MET A 239 -24.42 4.88 -9.47
C MET A 239 -24.02 3.99 -10.64
N GLU A 240 -23.44 2.82 -10.38
CA GLU A 240 -23.06 1.82 -11.37
C GLU A 240 -24.30 1.25 -12.07
N ASP A 241 -25.33 0.86 -11.33
CA ASP A 241 -26.61 0.42 -11.89
C ASP A 241 -27.26 1.49 -12.76
N LYS A 242 -27.23 2.75 -12.30
CA LYS A 242 -27.77 3.89 -13.07
C LYS A 242 -26.97 4.12 -14.35
N LEU A 243 -25.64 4.03 -14.29
CA LEU A 243 -24.77 4.17 -15.45
C LEU A 243 -25.03 3.04 -16.44
N HIS A 244 -25.11 1.80 -15.96
CA HIS A 244 -25.42 0.64 -16.79
C HIS A 244 -26.80 0.78 -17.47
N GLY A 245 -27.81 1.26 -16.74
CA GLY A 245 -29.12 1.55 -17.32
C GLY A 245 -29.11 2.67 -18.37
N LEU A 246 -28.21 3.66 -18.25
CA LEU A 246 -28.01 4.68 -19.28
C LEU A 246 -27.23 4.13 -20.48
N GLU A 247 -26.23 3.30 -20.23
CA GLU A 247 -25.43 2.63 -21.25
C GLU A 247 -26.28 1.72 -22.12
N GLU A 248 -27.13 0.89 -21.52
CA GLU A 248 -28.09 0.03 -22.22
C GLU A 248 -29.10 0.84 -23.06
N LYS A 249 -29.58 1.98 -22.52
CA LYS A 249 -30.48 2.88 -23.25
C LYS A 249 -29.78 3.53 -24.45
N LEU A 250 -28.50 3.86 -24.32
CA LEU A 250 -27.74 4.54 -25.35
C LEU A 250 -27.06 3.57 -26.32
N LYS A 251 -26.90 2.29 -25.99
CA LYS A 251 -26.18 1.27 -26.79
C LYS A 251 -24.86 1.78 -27.37
N GLY A 252 -24.15 2.64 -26.64
CA GLY A 252 -22.91 3.28 -27.12
C GLY A 252 -23.09 4.29 -28.25
N LYS A 253 -24.32 4.75 -28.55
CA LYS A 253 -24.56 5.83 -29.51
C LYS A 253 -24.06 7.15 -28.94
N VAL A 254 -23.06 7.73 -29.60
CA VAL A 254 -22.59 9.08 -29.34
C VAL A 254 -23.62 10.05 -29.92
N ILE A 255 -24.33 10.78 -29.06
CA ILE A 255 -25.24 11.84 -29.47
C ILE A 255 -24.41 13.11 -29.63
N ILE A 256 -24.26 13.58 -30.87
CA ILE A 256 -23.56 14.83 -31.20
C ILE A 256 -24.63 15.84 -31.60
N ASP A 257 -24.51 17.09 -31.14
CA ASP A 257 -25.38 18.18 -31.59
C ASP A 257 -25.25 18.36 -33.11
N GLU A 258 -26.36 18.64 -33.79
CA GLU A 258 -26.38 18.80 -35.24
C GLU A 258 -25.40 19.89 -35.71
N LYS A 259 -25.23 20.98 -34.95
CA LYS A 259 -24.31 22.06 -35.30
C LYS A 259 -22.85 21.61 -35.20
N ASP A 260 -22.53 20.84 -34.16
CA ASP A 260 -21.18 20.31 -33.95
C ASP A 260 -20.83 19.26 -35.01
N TRP A 261 -21.80 18.41 -35.38
CA TRP A 261 -21.64 17.46 -36.48
C TRP A 261 -21.39 18.17 -37.82
N ASN A 262 -22.19 19.20 -38.14
CA ASN A 262 -22.03 19.97 -39.37
C ASN A 262 -20.70 20.73 -39.41
N ASN A 263 -20.24 21.26 -38.28
CA ASN A 263 -18.94 21.91 -38.16
C ASN A 263 -17.81 20.92 -38.43
N LEU A 264 -17.85 19.76 -37.78
CA LEU A 264 -16.86 18.70 -37.98
C LEU A 264 -16.82 18.23 -39.43
N LEU A 265 -17.98 17.99 -40.03
CA LEU A 265 -18.10 17.60 -41.43
C LEU A 265 -17.50 18.66 -42.37
N SER A 266 -17.80 19.93 -42.12
CA SER A 266 -17.24 21.05 -42.90
C SER A 266 -15.71 21.10 -42.77
N ARG A 267 -15.16 20.87 -41.58
CA ARG A 267 -13.72 20.88 -41.34
C ARG A 267 -13.01 19.70 -42.02
N ILE A 268 -13.60 18.51 -41.95
CA ILE A 268 -13.08 17.31 -42.62
C ILE A 268 -13.07 17.55 -44.14
N LEU A 269 -14.17 18.05 -44.70
CA LEU A 269 -14.27 18.34 -46.13
C LEU A 269 -13.21 19.36 -46.57
N LEU A 270 -12.99 20.42 -45.79
CA LEU A 270 -11.92 21.38 -46.06
C LEU A 270 -10.54 20.71 -46.08
N LEU A 271 -10.24 19.86 -45.09
CA LEU A 271 -8.97 19.14 -45.00
C LEU A 271 -8.77 18.15 -46.17
N GLU A 272 -9.82 17.44 -46.57
CA GLU A 272 -9.78 16.54 -47.73
C GLU A 272 -9.52 17.32 -49.02
N THR A 273 -10.19 18.46 -49.22
CA THR A 273 -9.95 19.31 -50.40
C THR A 273 -8.54 19.89 -50.42
N GLU A 274 -8.01 20.30 -49.26
CA GLU A 274 -6.64 20.78 -49.12
C GLU A 274 -5.64 19.66 -49.48
N LEU A 275 -5.84 18.45 -48.97
CA LEU A 275 -4.98 17.30 -49.27
C LEU A 275 -5.00 16.93 -50.75
N LEU A 276 -6.17 16.94 -51.41
CA LEU A 276 -6.29 16.69 -52.85
C LEU A 276 -5.58 17.73 -53.71
N LEU A 277 -5.61 19.00 -53.29
CA LEU A 277 -4.91 20.08 -53.98
C LEU A 277 -3.38 19.98 -53.78
N HIS A 278 -2.94 19.60 -52.59
CA HIS A 278 -1.51 19.38 -52.31
C HIS A 278 -0.94 18.13 -52.96
N SER A 279 -1.74 17.07 -53.17
CA SER A 279 -1.32 15.84 -53.85
C SER A 279 -1.14 15.99 -55.38
N LYS A 280 -1.61 17.09 -55.98
CA LYS A 280 -1.55 17.35 -57.43
C LYS A 280 -0.39 18.27 -57.85
N LYS A 281 0.48 18.67 -56.92
CA LYS A 281 1.74 19.36 -57.18
C LYS A 281 2.91 18.39 -57.09
#